data_AF-A0A2M7XT75-F1
#
_entry.id   AF-A0A2M7XT75-F1
#
_cell.length_a   1.000
_cell.length_b   1.000
_cell.length_c   1.000
_cell.angle_alpha   90.00
_cell.angle_beta   90.00
_cell.angle_gamma   90.00
#
_symmetry.space_group_name_H-M   'P 1'
#
loop_
_entity.id
_entity.type
_entity.pdbx_description
1 polymer ?
#
loop_
_entity_poly.entity_id
_entity_poly.type
_entity_poly.pdbx_seq_one_letter_code
_entity_poly.pdbx_strand_id
1 'polypeptide(L)'
;MFRTRLVGDGKKALKALSLTLVIQLMLPASGMAQSPATVDLGTASSFVVLAAAGITNTGTTMLDGDIGSFPTTTITGFPPGEITGVNHGGDETTQAAMIALNAAYVDAAGRSSTTIASELGGTERTTGVYSAG
;
A
#
# COMPACT_ATOMS: atom_id res chain seq x y z
N MET A 1 -70.99 48.31 8.90
CA MET A 1 -70.75 49.66 8.33
C MET A 1 -69.31 50.04 8.66
N PHE A 2 -68.52 50.41 7.64
CA PHE A 2 -67.17 51.00 7.68
C PHE A 2 -65.96 50.21 8.22
N ARG A 3 -65.05 49.86 7.30
CA ARG A 3 -63.60 49.69 7.54
C ARG A 3 -62.99 51.05 7.93
N THR A 4 -61.82 51.08 8.61
CA THR A 4 -60.60 51.82 8.21
C THR A 4 -59.44 51.63 9.22
N ARG A 5 -58.21 51.62 8.69
CA ARG A 5 -56.89 51.26 9.26
C ARG A 5 -56.20 52.39 10.04
N LEU A 6 -55.24 52.04 10.91
CA LEU A 6 -54.02 52.79 11.31
C LEU A 6 -52.98 51.72 11.77
N VAL A 7 -51.90 51.37 11.05
CA VAL A 7 -50.59 52.06 10.82
C VAL A 7 -49.85 52.44 12.11
N GLY A 8 -48.61 51.96 12.27
CA GLY A 8 -47.61 52.57 13.16
C GLY A 8 -46.49 51.63 13.65
N ASP A 9 -45.35 51.64 12.95
CA ASP A 9 -44.06 51.04 13.35
C ASP A 9 -43.48 51.67 14.63
N GLY A 10 -42.70 50.91 15.43
CA GLY A 10 -41.81 51.54 16.43
C GLY A 10 -41.16 50.70 17.53
N LYS A 11 -39.98 50.13 17.23
CA LYS A 11 -38.76 50.09 18.07
C LYS A 11 -38.74 49.36 19.44
N LYS A 12 -38.04 48.22 19.43
CA LYS A 12 -36.89 47.79 20.27
C LYS A 12 -37.02 47.51 21.79
N ALA A 13 -36.54 46.30 22.10
CA ALA A 13 -35.75 45.86 23.27
C ALA A 13 -36.49 45.59 24.59
N LEU A 14 -36.35 44.37 25.15
CA LEU A 14 -35.44 44.11 26.29
C LEU A 14 -35.51 42.64 26.79
N LYS A 15 -34.34 41.96 26.80
CA LYS A 15 -33.89 40.84 27.66
C LYS A 15 -34.55 39.45 27.58
N ALA A 16 -33.78 38.47 27.10
CA ALA A 16 -33.24 37.41 27.97
C ALA A 16 -32.06 36.71 27.27
N LEU A 17 -30.86 36.95 27.79
CA LEU A 17 -29.64 36.27 27.43
C LEU A 17 -29.63 34.94 28.21
N SER A 18 -29.77 33.81 27.53
CA SER A 18 -29.45 32.49 28.11
C SER A 18 -28.76 31.66 27.04
N LEU A 19 -27.44 31.72 27.18
CA LEU A 19 -26.36 31.04 26.49
C LEU A 19 -26.64 29.53 26.34
N THR A 20 -26.85 29.05 25.11
CA THR A 20 -26.62 27.63 24.80
C THR A 20 -25.43 27.56 23.87
N LEU A 21 -24.25 27.48 24.46
CA LEU A 21 -23.02 27.10 23.79
C LEU A 21 -23.18 25.62 23.36
N VAL A 22 -23.44 25.38 22.08
CA VAL A 22 -23.37 24.03 21.51
C VAL A 22 -21.89 23.66 21.39
N ILE A 23 -21.30 23.13 22.46
CA ILE A 23 -20.04 22.39 22.37
C ILE A 23 -20.39 21.10 21.62
N GLN A 24 -20.11 21.08 20.31
CA GLN A 24 -19.96 19.81 19.62
C GLN A 24 -18.71 19.15 20.20
N LEU A 25 -18.93 18.09 20.95
CA LEU A 25 -17.89 17.16 21.36
C LEU A 25 -17.30 16.54 20.08
N MET A 26 -16.24 17.14 19.56
CA MET A 26 -15.33 16.48 18.63
C MET A 26 -14.60 15.40 19.45
N LEU A 27 -15.19 14.21 19.58
CA LEU A 27 -14.41 13.07 20.04
C LEU A 27 -13.26 12.91 19.03
N PRO A 28 -11.99 12.92 19.45
CA PRO A 28 -10.93 12.49 18.57
C PRO A 28 -11.27 11.03 18.21
N ALA A 29 -11.61 10.78 16.95
CA ALA A 29 -11.60 9.45 16.41
C ALA A 29 -10.14 8.97 16.55
N SER A 30 -9.87 8.23 17.61
CA SER A 30 -8.65 7.46 17.73
C SER A 30 -8.77 6.41 16.62
N GLY A 31 -8.19 6.70 15.47
CA GLY A 31 -8.03 5.72 14.41
C GLY A 31 -7.32 4.53 15.02
N MET A 32 -8.00 3.40 15.13
CA MET A 32 -7.33 2.14 15.47
C MET A 32 -6.23 1.97 14.42
N ALA A 33 -4.99 1.75 14.86
CA ALA A 33 -3.89 1.46 13.96
C ALA A 33 -4.22 0.19 13.18
N GLN A 34 -4.79 0.34 11.98
CA GLN A 34 -4.96 -0.77 11.05
C GLN A 34 -3.59 -1.15 10.53
N SER A 35 -3.31 -2.45 10.52
CA SER A 35 -2.15 -2.96 9.81
C SER A 35 -2.25 -2.53 8.34
N PRO A 36 -1.13 -2.16 7.69
CA PRO A 36 -1.14 -1.89 6.27
C PRO A 36 -1.75 -3.06 5.51
N ALA A 37 -2.54 -2.77 4.46
CA ALA A 37 -3.02 -3.81 3.57
C ALA A 37 -1.84 -4.61 3.00
N THR A 38 -2.05 -5.88 2.64
CA THR A 38 -1.01 -6.65 1.92
C THR A 38 -0.76 -6.03 0.55
N VAL A 39 0.45 -6.22 0.00
CA VAL A 39 0.72 -5.91 -1.42
C VAL A 39 0.23 -7.10 -2.23
N ASP A 40 -0.61 -6.86 -3.23
CA ASP A 40 -1.06 -7.91 -4.14
C ASP A 40 0.03 -8.18 -5.19
N LEU A 41 0.62 -9.38 -5.12
CA LEU A 41 1.67 -9.82 -6.05
C LEU A 41 1.10 -10.34 -7.37
N GLY A 42 -0.21 -10.58 -7.46
CA GLY A 42 -0.84 -11.20 -8.63
C GLY A 42 -0.14 -12.50 -9.03
N THR A 43 0.10 -12.66 -10.33
CA THR A 43 0.80 -13.83 -10.90
C THR A 43 2.29 -13.91 -10.54
N ALA A 44 2.90 -12.86 -9.99
CA ALA A 44 4.27 -12.95 -9.48
C ALA A 44 4.38 -13.83 -8.22
N SER A 45 3.27 -14.05 -7.51
CA SER A 45 3.23 -14.88 -6.29
C SER A 45 3.57 -16.35 -6.51
N SER A 46 3.48 -16.87 -7.74
CA SER A 46 3.80 -18.27 -8.05
C SER A 46 5.29 -18.52 -8.25
N PHE A 47 6.12 -17.48 -8.28
CA PHE A 47 7.55 -17.57 -8.56
C PHE A 47 8.38 -17.43 -7.30
N VAL A 48 9.37 -18.31 -7.12
CA VAL A 48 10.39 -18.16 -6.07
C VAL A 48 11.54 -17.25 -6.51
N VAL A 49 11.79 -17.15 -7.81
CA VAL A 49 12.70 -16.15 -8.40
C VAL A 49 12.10 -15.64 -9.70
N LEU A 50 11.87 -14.33 -9.78
CA LEU A 50 11.38 -13.65 -10.98
C LEU A 50 12.28 -12.44 -11.27
N ALA A 51 12.86 -12.36 -12.47
CA ALA A 51 13.84 -11.34 -12.82
C ALA A 51 13.60 -10.72 -14.20
N ALA A 52 13.96 -9.43 -14.33
CA ALA A 52 13.93 -8.76 -15.63
C ALA A 52 15.18 -9.03 -16.49
N ALA A 53 16.34 -9.13 -15.83
CA ALA A 53 17.67 -9.03 -16.45
C ALA A 53 18.42 -10.38 -16.53
N GLY A 54 17.70 -11.49 -16.39
CA GLY A 54 18.29 -12.83 -16.32
C GLY A 54 18.52 -13.31 -14.89
N ILE A 55 18.71 -14.62 -14.76
CA ILE A 55 19.05 -15.29 -13.49
C ILE A 55 20.39 -16.00 -13.67
N THR A 56 21.31 -15.81 -12.72
CA THR A 56 22.60 -16.50 -12.66
C THR A 56 22.78 -17.11 -11.29
N ASN A 57 23.05 -18.40 -11.24
CA ASN A 57 23.39 -19.13 -10.02
C ASN A 57 24.83 -19.67 -10.07
N THR A 58 25.49 -19.66 -8.92
CA THR A 58 26.78 -20.34 -8.72
C THR A 58 26.69 -21.20 -7.47
N GLY A 59 27.09 -22.47 -7.57
CA GLY A 59 27.00 -23.42 -6.45
C GLY A 59 25.62 -24.08 -6.32
N THR A 60 25.43 -24.80 -5.22
CA THR A 60 24.33 -25.77 -5.03
C THR A 60 23.09 -25.15 -4.37
N THR A 61 22.61 -24.02 -4.89
CA THR A 61 21.35 -23.41 -4.44
C THR A 61 20.19 -24.36 -4.74
N MET A 62 19.33 -24.59 -3.77
CA MET A 62 18.10 -25.37 -3.94
C MET A 62 16.90 -24.44 -3.82
N LEU A 63 16.09 -24.36 -4.86
CA LEU A 63 14.87 -23.55 -4.90
C LEU A 63 13.63 -24.45 -4.96
N ASP A 64 12.71 -24.25 -4.03
CA ASP A 64 11.44 -24.98 -3.99
C ASP A 64 10.31 -24.19 -4.67
N GLY A 65 10.29 -24.21 -6.00
CA GLY A 65 9.25 -23.56 -6.80
C GLY A 65 9.74 -23.05 -8.15
N ASP A 66 8.87 -22.28 -8.82
CA ASP A 66 9.05 -21.85 -10.20
C ASP A 66 10.00 -20.65 -10.32
N ILE A 67 10.82 -20.64 -11.37
CA ILE A 67 11.70 -19.51 -11.70
C ILE A 67 11.36 -18.94 -13.07
N GLY A 68 11.52 -17.63 -13.24
CA GLY A 68 11.16 -16.95 -14.48
C GLY A 68 12.03 -15.74 -14.75
N SER A 69 12.33 -15.48 -16.03
CA SER A 69 13.02 -14.26 -16.43
C SER A 69 12.52 -13.72 -17.76
N PHE A 70 12.18 -12.42 -17.79
CA PHE A 70 11.71 -11.70 -18.98
C PHE A 70 11.88 -10.18 -18.77
N PRO A 71 12.33 -9.38 -19.75
CA PRO A 71 12.57 -9.72 -21.16
C PRO A 71 13.88 -10.44 -21.43
N THR A 72 14.86 -10.37 -20.54
CA THR A 72 16.08 -11.17 -20.67
C THR A 72 15.78 -12.59 -20.21
N THR A 73 15.70 -13.53 -21.15
CA THR A 73 15.25 -14.91 -20.87
C THR A 73 16.36 -15.83 -20.36
N THR A 74 17.59 -15.33 -20.25
CA THR A 74 18.76 -16.10 -19.83
C THR A 74 18.66 -16.52 -18.36
N ILE A 75 18.66 -17.84 -18.13
CA ILE A 75 18.69 -18.45 -16.79
C ILE A 75 19.82 -19.48 -16.79
N THR A 76 20.83 -19.30 -15.93
CA THR A 76 22.06 -20.10 -15.92
C THR A 76 22.44 -20.57 -14.51
N GLY A 77 23.18 -21.67 -14.43
CA GLY A 77 23.67 -22.22 -13.16
C GLY A 77 22.73 -23.23 -12.48
N PHE A 78 21.72 -23.71 -13.19
CA PHE A 78 20.83 -24.79 -12.76
C PHE A 78 20.88 -25.92 -13.79
N PRO A 79 21.82 -26.90 -13.70
CA PRO A 79 22.75 -27.24 -12.60
C PRO A 79 24.05 -26.39 -12.49
N PRO A 80 24.79 -26.42 -11.34
CA PRO A 80 24.61 -27.29 -10.16
C PRO A 80 23.56 -26.83 -9.16
N GLY A 81 22.92 -25.68 -9.37
CA GLY A 81 21.70 -25.36 -8.63
C GLY A 81 20.56 -26.30 -9.02
N GLU A 82 19.61 -26.48 -8.13
CA GLU A 82 18.44 -27.33 -8.36
C GLU A 82 17.15 -26.54 -8.13
N ILE A 83 16.14 -26.82 -8.97
CA ILE A 83 14.78 -26.34 -8.79
C ILE A 83 13.83 -27.55 -8.73
N THR A 84 12.84 -27.51 -7.85
CA THR A 84 11.76 -28.51 -7.81
C THR A 84 10.59 -28.14 -8.74
N GLY A 85 10.50 -26.86 -9.13
CA GLY A 85 9.47 -26.31 -10.01
C GLY A 85 9.90 -26.21 -11.48
N VAL A 86 9.22 -25.33 -12.22
CA VAL A 86 9.39 -25.11 -13.66
C VAL A 86 10.25 -23.87 -13.91
N ASN A 87 11.14 -23.99 -14.89
CA ASN A 87 11.86 -22.85 -15.45
C ASN A 87 11.02 -22.24 -16.59
N HIS A 88 10.41 -21.09 -16.32
CA HIS A 88 9.56 -20.32 -17.22
C HIS A 88 10.33 -19.23 -17.99
N GLY A 89 11.58 -19.49 -18.40
CA GLY A 89 12.40 -18.53 -19.14
C GLY A 89 11.71 -18.01 -20.42
N GLY A 90 11.22 -16.78 -20.38
CA GLY A 90 10.63 -16.07 -21.53
C GLY A 90 9.21 -16.46 -21.95
N ASP A 91 8.51 -17.33 -21.21
CA ASP A 91 7.16 -17.75 -21.60
C ASP A 91 6.05 -16.77 -21.20
N GLU A 92 4.80 -17.08 -21.57
CA GLU A 92 3.63 -16.25 -21.27
C GLU A 92 3.36 -16.10 -19.77
N THR A 93 3.64 -17.13 -18.97
CA THR A 93 3.46 -17.10 -17.52
C THR A 93 4.41 -16.08 -16.89
N THR A 94 5.70 -16.11 -17.26
CA THR A 94 6.68 -15.12 -16.79
C THR A 94 6.38 -13.71 -17.31
N GLN A 95 5.91 -13.57 -18.55
CA GLN A 95 5.52 -12.26 -19.10
C GLN A 95 4.38 -11.64 -18.29
N ALA A 96 3.33 -12.41 -17.99
CA ALA A 96 2.23 -11.96 -17.13
C ALA A 96 2.72 -11.65 -15.71
N ALA A 97 3.61 -12.46 -15.16
CA ALA A 97 4.19 -12.26 -13.83
C ALA A 97 5.02 -10.98 -13.75
N MET A 98 5.76 -10.60 -14.79
CA MET A 98 6.52 -9.34 -14.82
C MET A 98 5.60 -8.10 -14.81
N ILE A 99 4.44 -8.18 -15.46
CA ILE A 99 3.42 -7.12 -15.40
C ILE A 99 2.87 -7.00 -13.97
N ALA A 100 2.53 -8.13 -13.35
CA ALA A 100 2.04 -8.17 -11.97
C ALA A 100 3.11 -7.67 -10.97
N LEU A 101 4.37 -8.06 -11.14
CA LEU A 101 5.50 -7.60 -10.33
C LEU A 101 5.64 -6.08 -10.41
N ASN A 102 5.56 -5.50 -11.61
CA ASN A 102 5.63 -4.05 -11.77
C ASN A 102 4.44 -3.34 -11.09
N ALA A 103 3.22 -3.89 -11.22
CA ALA A 103 2.05 -3.35 -10.53
C ALA A 103 2.20 -3.39 -9.00
N ALA A 104 2.66 -4.52 -8.46
CA ALA A 104 2.94 -4.71 -7.04
C ALA A 104 4.02 -3.74 -6.53
N TYR A 105 5.08 -3.54 -7.32
CA TYR A 105 6.13 -2.57 -7.02
C TYR A 105 5.58 -1.14 -6.97
N VAL A 106 4.78 -0.73 -7.97
CA VAL A 106 4.19 0.62 -8.02
C VAL A 106 3.24 0.85 -6.83
N ASP A 107 2.42 -0.15 -6.46
CA ASP A 107 1.60 -0.09 -5.24
C ASP A 107 2.48 0.10 -4.00
N ALA A 108 3.45 -0.80 -3.77
CA ALA A 108 4.32 -0.75 -2.60
C ALA A 108 5.09 0.59 -2.49
N ALA A 109 5.66 1.06 -3.59
CA ALA A 109 6.41 2.32 -3.65
C ALA A 109 5.52 3.56 -3.45
N GLY A 110 4.23 3.48 -3.78
CA GLY A 110 3.27 4.57 -3.64
C GLY A 110 2.69 4.74 -2.23
N ARG A 111 2.96 3.81 -1.30
CA ARG A 111 2.40 3.84 0.05
C ARG A 111 3.12 4.85 0.95
N SER A 112 2.34 5.56 1.77
CA SER A 112 2.90 6.41 2.82
C SER A 112 3.71 5.57 3.80
N SER A 113 4.92 6.04 4.13
CA SER A 113 5.90 5.27 4.90
C SER A 113 6.51 6.11 6.04
N THR A 114 7.07 5.41 7.02
CA THR A 114 7.94 6.01 8.04
C THR A 114 9.39 5.82 7.62
N THR A 115 10.14 6.91 7.53
CA THR A 115 11.58 6.84 7.22
C THR A 115 12.35 6.29 8.41
N ILE A 116 13.24 5.34 8.14
CA ILE A 116 14.09 4.69 9.13
C ILE A 116 15.56 4.73 8.69
N ALA A 117 16.47 4.47 9.62
CA ALA A 117 17.88 4.33 9.30
C ALA A 117 18.11 3.23 8.26
N SER A 118 19.05 3.49 7.34
CA SER A 118 19.45 2.53 6.32
C SER A 118 20.05 1.23 6.91
N GLU A 119 20.67 1.29 8.09
CA GLU A 119 21.14 0.09 8.79
C GLU A 119 20.12 -0.42 9.83
N LEU A 120 19.83 -1.73 9.75
CA LEU A 120 18.74 -2.37 10.49
C LEU A 120 19.20 -3.22 11.68
N GLY A 121 20.50 -3.52 11.79
CA GLY A 121 21.06 -4.32 12.86
C GLY A 121 20.69 -3.82 14.26
N GLY A 122 20.22 -4.73 15.12
CA GLY A 122 19.89 -4.42 16.52
C GLY A 122 18.62 -3.58 16.72
N THR A 123 17.75 -3.46 15.71
CA THR A 123 16.51 -2.70 15.80
C THR A 123 15.26 -3.58 15.84
N GLU A 124 14.25 -3.18 16.60
CA GLU A 124 12.92 -3.81 16.59
C GLU A 124 11.95 -2.97 15.76
N ARG A 125 11.10 -3.64 14.99
CA ARG A 125 10.11 -2.98 14.11
C ARG A 125 8.72 -3.51 14.40
N THR A 126 7.79 -2.59 14.65
CA THR A 126 6.37 -2.89 14.70
C THR A 126 5.82 -3.06 13.29
N THR A 127 4.58 -3.51 13.16
CA THR A 127 3.88 -3.52 11.87
C THR A 127 3.82 -2.13 11.27
N GLY A 128 4.20 -1.98 9.99
CA GLY A 128 4.20 -0.69 9.30
C GLY A 128 4.79 -0.75 7.89
N VAL A 129 4.71 0.38 7.18
CA VAL A 129 5.39 0.61 5.90
C VAL A 129 6.59 1.52 6.16
N TYR A 130 7.76 1.12 5.67
CA TYR A 130 9.03 1.78 5.96
C TYR A 130 9.76 2.20 4.68
N SER A 131 10.44 3.34 4.73
CA SER A 131 11.40 3.79 3.71
C SER A 131 12.77 3.96 4.33
N ALA A 132 13.83 3.67 3.58
CA ALA A 132 15.20 3.95 4.01
C ALA A 132 15.48 5.45 3.86
N GLY A 133 16.12 6.05 4.86
CA GLY A 133 16.61 7.43 4.87
C GLY A 133 18.13 7.54 4.92
#